data_AF-U1PV99-F1
#
_entry.id   AF-U1PV99-F1
#
_cell.length_a   1.000
_cell.length_b   1.000
_cell.length_c   1.000
_cell.angle_alpha   90.00
_cell.angle_beta   90.00
_cell.angle_gamma   90.00
#
_symmetry.space_group_name_H-M   'P 1'
#
loop_
_entity.id
_entity.type
_entity.pdbx_description
1 polymer ?
#
loop_
_entity_poly.entity_id
_entity_poly.type
_entity_poly.pdbx_seq_one_letter_code
_entity_poly.pdbx_strand_id
1 'polypeptide(L)'
;SPDGHHILTESGDGTARIWDATKGEQVRFFIAVLPEGECAVLTPDQTRVIGASPYAWRWLGRYAKHPGGALERIPVEVDGPLPPLGPGATIE
;
A
#
# COMPACT_ATOMS: atom_id res chain seq x y z
N SER A 1 -3.98 18.91 -4.92
CA SER A 1 -3.77 19.35 -3.52
C SER A 1 -4.02 20.85 -3.39
N PRO A 2 -4.25 21.40 -2.19
CA PRO A 2 -4.41 22.86 -2.00
C PRO A 2 -3.19 23.68 -2.41
N ASP A 3 -2.00 23.06 -2.42
CA ASP A 3 -0.74 23.67 -2.85
C ASP A 3 -0.50 23.58 -4.38
N GLY A 4 -1.35 22.89 -5.14
CA GLY A 4 -1.20 22.71 -6.60
C GLY A 4 -0.01 21.84 -7.04
N HIS A 5 0.81 21.34 -6.11
CA HIS A 5 2.02 20.57 -6.43
C HIS A 5 1.78 19.06 -6.51
N HIS A 6 0.66 18.57 -5.98
CA HIS A 6 0.37 17.15 -5.91
C HIS A 6 -0.96 16.80 -6.61
N ILE A 7 -0.89 15.83 -7.51
CA ILE A 7 -2.06 15.23 -8.16
C ILE A 7 -2.27 13.85 -7.56
N LEU A 8 -3.51 13.52 -7.21
CA LEU A 8 -3.92 12.16 -6.83
C LEU A 8 -4.72 11.58 -7.98
N THR A 9 -4.34 10.38 -8.44
CA THR A 9 -5.10 9.61 -9.42
C THR A 9 -5.46 8.26 -8.84
N GLU A 10 -6.72 7.86 -8.96
CA GLU A 10 -7.18 6.50 -8.65
C GLU A 10 -7.16 5.65 -9.93
N SER A 11 -6.84 4.37 -9.78
CA SER A 11 -6.83 3.37 -10.84
C SER A 11 -7.84 2.26 -10.52
N GLY A 12 -8.49 1.73 -11.56
CA GLY A 12 -9.41 0.60 -11.43
C GLY A 12 -8.75 -0.71 -11.00
N ASP A 13 -7.41 -0.74 -10.90
CA ASP A 13 -6.65 -1.84 -10.30
C ASP A 13 -6.66 -1.81 -8.75
N GLY A 14 -7.34 -0.86 -8.12
CA GLY A 14 -7.44 -0.72 -6.67
C GLY A 14 -6.30 0.10 -6.04
N THR A 15 -5.47 0.75 -6.85
CA THR A 15 -4.41 1.64 -6.38
C THR A 15 -4.72 3.11 -6.63
N ALA A 16 -4.26 3.97 -5.73
CA ALA A 16 -4.14 5.40 -5.97
C ALA A 16 -2.66 5.80 -5.99
N ARG A 17 -2.32 6.73 -6.88
CA ARG A 17 -0.96 7.23 -7.14
C ARG A 17 -0.93 8.72 -6.91
N ILE A 18 0.17 9.21 -6.32
CA ILE A 18 0.43 10.63 -6.15
C ILE A 18 1.53 11.06 -7.13
N TRP A 19 1.36 12.21 -7.74
CA TRP A 19 2.29 12.78 -8.72
C TRP A 19 2.77 14.15 -8.27
N ASP A 20 4.05 14.43 -8.45
CA ASP A 20 4.61 15.77 -8.40
C ASP A 20 4.23 16.47 -9.72
N ALA A 21 3.29 17.42 -9.64
CA ALA A 21 2.79 18.16 -10.79
C ALA A 21 3.84 19.06 -11.44
N THR A 22 4.91 19.41 -10.72
CA THR A 22 5.99 20.28 -11.22
C THR A 22 7.01 19.50 -12.03
N LYS A 23 7.29 18.27 -11.63
CA LYS A 23 8.28 17.40 -12.29
C LYS A 23 7.66 16.42 -13.28
N GLY A 24 6.36 16.16 -13.16
CA GLY A 24 5.67 15.11 -13.92
C GLY A 24 6.07 13.71 -13.48
N GLU A 25 6.55 13.55 -12.25
CA GLU A 25 7.06 12.29 -11.72
C GLU A 25 6.14 11.72 -10.64
N GLN A 26 6.03 10.40 -10.57
CA GLN A 26 5.28 9.74 -9.51
C GLN A 26 6.03 9.86 -8.18
N VAL A 27 5.33 10.26 -7.13
CA VAL A 27 5.85 10.20 -5.76
C VAL A 27 6.06 8.72 -5.38
N ARG A 28 7.14 8.44 -4.64
CA ARG A 28 7.64 7.08 -4.36
C ARG A 28 6.81 6.27 -3.36
N PHE A 29 5.49 6.28 -3.45
CA PHE A 29 4.63 5.33 -2.76
C PHE A 29 3.28 5.17 -3.47
N PHE A 30 2.60 4.07 -3.18
CA PHE A 30 1.26 3.75 -3.66
C PHE A 30 0.29 3.71 -2.49
N ILE A 31 -0.98 4.05 -2.71
CA ILE A 31 -2.04 3.85 -1.74
C ILE A 31 -2.94 2.74 -2.26
N ALA A 32 -3.00 1.61 -1.57
CA ALA A 32 -4.01 0.58 -1.81
C ALA A 32 -5.31 0.99 -1.13
N VAL A 33 -6.39 1.09 -1.92
CA VAL A 33 -7.74 1.28 -1.40
C VAL A 33 -8.34 -0.10 -1.20
N LEU A 34 -8.69 -0.43 0.04
CA LEU A 34 -9.14 -1.75 0.43
C LEU A 34 -10.65 -1.72 0.76
N PRO A 35 -11.31 -2.88 0.80
CA PRO A 35 -12.70 -2.96 1.22
C PRO A 35 -12.92 -2.34 2.61
N GLU A 36 -14.16 -1.92 2.87
CA GLU A 36 -14.58 -1.28 4.13
C GLU A 36 -13.92 0.09 4.41
N GLY A 37 -13.28 0.70 3.41
CA GLY A 37 -12.61 1.99 3.55
C GLY A 37 -11.24 1.90 4.22
N GLU A 38 -10.70 0.68 4.36
CA GLU A 38 -9.34 0.46 4.82
C GLU A 38 -8.34 0.92 3.75
N CYS A 39 -7.12 1.25 4.18
CA CYS A 39 -6.07 1.66 3.26
C CYS A 39 -4.69 1.23 3.74
N ALA A 40 -3.81 1.04 2.78
CA ALA A 40 -2.39 0.78 3.03
C ALA A 40 -1.54 1.60 2.08
N VAL A 41 -0.40 2.07 2.57
CA VAL A 41 0.62 2.77 1.81
C VAL A 41 1.75 1.78 1.55
N LEU A 42 2.13 1.64 0.29
CA LEU A 42 3.10 0.67 -0.18
C LEU A 42 4.33 1.38 -0.76
N THR A 43 5.48 0.71 -0.69
CA THR A 43 6.67 1.09 -1.46
C THR A 43 6.40 1.08 -2.97
N PRO A 44 7.20 1.79 -3.80
CA PRO A 44 6.98 1.85 -5.25
C PRO A 44 6.95 0.50 -5.95
N ASP A 45 7.74 -0.45 -5.45
CA ASP A 45 7.81 -1.82 -5.94
C ASP A 45 6.68 -2.72 -5.40
N GLN A 46 5.79 -2.17 -4.55
CA GLN A 46 4.67 -2.86 -3.90
C GLN A 46 5.10 -4.07 -3.04
N THR A 47 6.34 -4.12 -2.60
CA THR A 47 6.85 -5.24 -1.79
C THR A 47 6.70 -5.03 -0.29
N ARG A 48 6.52 -3.79 0.18
CA ARG A 48 6.42 -3.46 1.60
C ARG A 48 5.30 -2.48 1.89
N VAL A 49 4.67 -2.64 3.06
CA VAL A 49 3.72 -1.69 3.64
C VAL A 49 4.51 -0.70 4.50
N ILE A 50 4.35 0.59 4.25
CA ILE A 50 4.98 1.68 5.03
C ILE A 50 4.01 2.37 5.99
N GLY A 51 2.71 2.14 5.82
CA GLY A 51 1.68 2.57 6.76
C GLY A 51 0.35 1.93 6.40
N ALA A 52 -0.48 1.59 7.37
CA ALA A 52 -1.78 0.99 7.13
C ALA A 52 -2.80 1.35 8.21
N SER A 53 -4.06 1.29 7.84
CA SER A 53 -5.17 1.35 8.79
C SER A 53 -5.23 0.07 9.65
N PRO A 54 -5.85 0.14 10.85
CA PRO A 54 -5.78 -0.94 11.86
C PRO A 54 -6.27 -2.31 11.40
N TYR A 55 -7.13 -2.37 10.37
CA TYR A 55 -7.72 -3.60 9.89
C TYR A 55 -7.32 -3.97 8.46
N ALA A 56 -6.43 -3.21 7.83
CA ALA A 56 -5.92 -3.47 6.49
C ALA A 56 -5.30 -4.88 6.35
N TRP A 57 -4.80 -5.44 7.45
CA TRP A 57 -4.24 -6.79 7.49
C TRP A 57 -5.19 -7.87 6.95
N ARG A 58 -6.52 -7.67 7.06
CA ARG A 58 -7.54 -8.62 6.58
C ARG A 58 -7.46 -8.84 5.08
N TRP A 59 -7.08 -7.79 4.38
CA TRP A 59 -7.11 -7.70 2.92
C TRP A 59 -5.72 -7.85 2.30
N LEU A 60 -4.66 -7.69 3.11
CA LEU A 60 -3.28 -7.82 2.66
C LEU A 60 -2.78 -9.26 2.83
N GLY A 61 -1.95 -9.69 1.88
CA GLY A 61 -1.35 -11.01 1.92
C GLY A 61 -0.42 -11.22 0.74
N ARG A 62 0.46 -12.22 0.85
CA ARG A 62 1.33 -12.67 -0.23
C ARG A 62 0.78 -13.97 -0.81
N TYR A 63 0.96 -14.18 -2.11
CA TYR A 63 0.71 -15.48 -2.70
C TYR A 63 2.00 -16.31 -2.71
N ALA A 64 2.01 -17.42 -2.00
CA ALA A 64 3.06 -18.42 -2.10
C ALA A 64 2.67 -19.46 -3.15
N LYS A 65 3.57 -19.69 -4.11
CA LYS A 65 3.39 -20.74 -5.11
C LYS A 65 4.09 -22.01 -4.64
N HIS A 66 3.31 -23.06 -4.42
CA HIS A 66 3.83 -24.38 -4.06
C HIS A 66 4.48 -25.07 -5.26
N PRO A 67 5.38 -26.06 -5.05
CA PRO A 67 6.03 -26.80 -6.14
C PRO A 67 5.04 -27.47 -7.12
N GLY A 68 3.83 -27.82 -6.65
CA GLY A 68 2.75 -28.36 -7.47
C GLY A 68 1.90 -27.32 -8.22
N GLY A 69 2.24 -26.03 -8.14
CA GLY A 69 1.54 -24.94 -8.81
C GLY A 69 0.36 -24.33 -8.04
N ALA A 70 -0.02 -24.90 -6.90
CA ALA A 70 -1.05 -24.32 -6.02
C ALA A 70 -0.60 -22.96 -5.48
N LEU A 71 -1.52 -21.98 -5.48
CA LEU A 71 -1.32 -20.68 -4.85
C LEU A 71 -1.96 -20.70 -3.46
N GLU A 72 -1.17 -20.42 -2.44
CA GLU A 72 -1.63 -20.21 -1.08
C GLU A 72 -1.58 -18.72 -0.77
N ARG A 73 -2.69 -18.16 -0.28
CA ARG A 73 -2.66 -16.82 0.29
C ARG A 73 -2.13 -16.92 1.71
N ILE A 74 -1.00 -16.26 1.97
CA ILE A 74 -0.43 -16.05 3.30
C ILE A 74 -0.89 -14.65 3.77
N PRO A 75 -1.79 -14.55 4.76
CA PRO A 75 -2.20 -13.27 5.32
C PRO A 75 -1.00 -12.54 5.93
N VAL A 76 -0.96 -11.21 5.84
CA VAL A 76 0.16 -10.43 6.41
C VAL A 76 0.21 -10.47 7.94
N GLU A 77 -0.87 -10.91 8.61
CA GLU A 77 -0.92 -11.08 10.08
C GLU A 77 0.20 -11.97 10.64
N VAL A 78 0.71 -12.90 9.83
CA VAL A 78 1.80 -13.80 10.24
C VAL A 78 3.11 -13.04 10.50
N ASP A 79 3.25 -11.83 9.95
CA ASP A 79 4.46 -10.99 10.07
C ASP A 79 4.37 -10.01 11.25
N GLY A 80 3.26 -9.98 12.00
CA GLY A 80 3.02 -9.04 13.10
C GLY A 80 2.20 -7.80 12.72
N PRO A 81 2.06 -6.82 13.63
CA PRO A 81 1.23 -5.64 13.40
C PRO A 81 1.79 -4.77 12.26
N LEU A 82 0.91 -4.26 11.41
CA LEU A 82 1.28 -3.34 10.34
C LEU A 82 1.74 -1.98 10.89
N PRO A 83 2.65 -1.28 10.20
CA PRO A 83 3.05 0.07 10.59
C PRO A 83 1.83 1.00 10.57
N PRO A 84 1.62 1.83 11.60
CA PRO A 84 0.45 2.72 11.66
C PRO A 84 0.59 3.91 10.71
N LEU A 85 -0.54 4.45 10.24
CA LEU A 85 -0.58 5.74 9.57
C LEU A 85 -0.36 6.87 10.59
N GLY A 86 0.83 7.46 10.65
CA GLY A 86 1.13 8.61 11.52
C GLY A 86 2.62 8.80 11.81
N PRO A 87 2.99 9.88 12.54
CA PRO A 87 4.38 10.28 12.81
C PRO A 87 5.21 9.30 13.66
N GLY A 88 4.67 8.11 13.99
CA GLY A 88 5.38 7.01 14.63
C GLY A 88 5.88 5.92 13.66
N ALA A 89 5.70 6.10 12.36
CA ALA A 89 6.28 5.21 11.34
C ALA A 89 7.77 5.54 11.15
N THR A 90 8.60 5.14 12.11
CA THR A 90 10.06 5.19 11.95
C THR A 90 10.45 4.16 10.91
N ILE A 91 10.94 4.65 9.77
CA ILE A 91 11.66 3.86 8.78
C ILE A 91 13.10 3.78 9.29
N GLU A 92 13.47 2.67 9.93
CA GLU A 92 14.88 2.23 10.02
C GLU A 92 15.22 1.32 8.83
#